data_AF-A0A919XAX5-F1
#
_entry.id   AF-A0A919XAX5-F1
#
_cell.length_a   1.000
_cell.length_b   1.000
_cell.length_c   1.000
_cell.angle_alpha   90.00
_cell.angle_beta   90.00
_cell.angle_gamma   90.00
#
_symmetry.space_group_name_H-M   'P 1'
#
loop_
_entity.id
_entity.type
_entity.pdbx_description
1 polymer ?
#
loop_
_entity_poly.entity_id
_entity_poly.type
_entity_poly.pdbx_seq_one_letter_code
_entity_poly.pdbx_strand_id
1 'polypeptide(L)'
;MKVLFSPYRSSDVILYQFDNDKIIVHYNGEEDLFDFTEYADGELDSIETILPDSPIRSAKRVNGELYVQLLYFYGSNATHAEKFPEWKEHSELKVGVYHG
;
A
#
# COMPACT_ATOMS: atom_id res chain seq x y z
N MET A 1 -6.81 5.55 7.29
CA MET A 1 -6.74 4.21 6.68
C MET A 1 -5.78 3.30 7.44
N LYS A 2 -6.10 2.00 7.49
CA LYS A 2 -5.24 0.92 7.94
C LYS A 2 -4.56 0.24 6.77
N VAL A 3 -3.29 -0.09 6.94
CA VAL A 3 -2.44 -0.69 5.92
C VAL A 3 -1.89 -2.01 6.42
N LEU A 4 -1.92 -3.02 5.55
CA LEU A 4 -1.16 -4.25 5.70
C LEU A 4 -0.21 -4.37 4.53
N PHE A 5 1.08 -4.51 4.81
CA PHE A 5 2.04 -4.83 3.76
C PHE A 5 1.89 -6.28 3.31
N SER A 6 1.98 -6.50 2.01
CA SER A 6 1.94 -7.80 1.34
C SER A 6 3.38 -8.11 0.90
N PRO A 7 4.13 -8.89 1.69
CA PRO A 7 5.57 -9.05 1.48
C PRO A 7 5.86 -9.82 0.20
N TYR A 8 6.71 -9.27 -0.66
CA TYR A 8 7.19 -9.89 -1.89
C TYR A 8 8.72 -9.81 -1.95
N ARG A 9 9.36 -10.93 -2.30
CA ARG A 9 10.82 -10.97 -2.36
C ARG A 9 11.31 -10.31 -3.65
N SER A 10 11.92 -9.13 -3.55
CA SER A 10 12.60 -8.46 -4.66
C SER A 10 13.77 -7.60 -4.15
N SER A 11 14.66 -7.20 -5.05
CA SER A 11 15.64 -6.14 -4.82
C SER A 11 15.10 -4.74 -5.12
N ASP A 12 13.91 -4.65 -5.70
CA ASP A 12 13.30 -3.38 -6.08
C ASP A 12 12.81 -2.60 -4.87
N VAL A 13 12.57 -1.30 -5.08
CA VAL A 13 12.05 -0.38 -4.07
C VAL A 13 10.78 0.26 -4.60
N ILE A 14 9.72 0.14 -3.81
CA ILE A 14 8.44 0.81 -4.03
C ILE A 14 8.14 1.69 -2.84
N LEU A 15 7.70 2.92 -3.10
CA LEU A 15 7.46 3.92 -2.06
C LEU A 15 6.03 4.43 -2.13
N TYR A 16 5.46 4.71 -0.97
CA TYR A 16 4.07 5.10 -0.80
C TYR A 16 3.99 6.43 -0.07
N GLN A 17 3.19 7.35 -0.57
CA GLN A 17 2.78 8.54 0.16
C GLN A 17 1.28 8.43 0.46
N PHE A 18 0.91 8.82 1.66
CA PHE A 18 -0.47 8.74 2.16
C PHE A 18 -1.03 10.14 2.38
N ASP A 19 -2.24 10.37 1.87
CA ASP A 19 -3.02 11.58 2.13
C ASP A 19 -4.47 11.18 2.41
N ASN A 20 -4.82 11.05 3.69
CA ASN A 20 -6.15 10.63 4.16
C ASN A 20 -6.60 9.27 3.59
N ASP A 21 -7.45 9.29 2.56
CA ASP A 21 -7.95 8.12 1.82
C ASP A 21 -7.33 8.00 0.42
N LYS A 22 -6.24 8.72 0.16
CA LYS A 22 -5.45 8.67 -1.07
C LYS A 22 -4.09 8.04 -0.83
N ILE A 23 -3.62 7.29 -1.81
CA ILE A 23 -2.29 6.69 -1.82
C ILE A 23 -1.61 7.06 -3.14
N ILE A 24 -0.46 7.71 -3.05
CA ILE A 24 0.42 7.97 -4.19
C ILE A 24 1.52 6.92 -4.14
N VAL A 25 1.77 6.24 -5.25
CA VAL A 25 2.77 5.17 -5.34
C VAL A 25 3.86 5.61 -6.31
N HIS A 26 5.11 5.53 -5.87
CA HIS A 26 6.28 5.77 -6.71
C HIS A 26 7.04 4.47 -6.93
N TYR A 27 7.17 4.06 -8.19
CA TYR A 27 7.87 2.84 -8.56
C TYR A 27 8.57 2.98 -9.92
N ASN A 28 9.86 2.66 -9.98
CA ASN A 28 10.68 2.71 -11.22
C ASN A 28 10.62 4.03 -12.00
N GLY A 29 10.45 5.16 -11.30
CA GLY A 29 10.36 6.49 -11.91
C GLY A 29 8.98 6.86 -12.45
N GLU A 30 8.00 5.97 -12.29
CA GLU A 30 6.58 6.24 -12.54
C GLU A 30 5.84 6.51 -11.23
N GLU A 31 4.72 7.21 -11.36
CA GLU A 31 3.83 7.59 -10.26
C GLU A 31 2.39 7.25 -10.62
N ASP A 32 1.65 6.71 -9.66
CA ASP A 32 0.21 6.44 -9.80
C ASP A 32 -0.55 6.87 -8.54
N LEU A 33 -1.77 7.35 -8.73
CA LEU A 33 -2.63 7.89 -7.68
C LEU A 33 -3.88 7.01 -7.51
N PHE A 34 -4.02 6.46 -6.32
CA PHE A 34 -5.20 5.72 -5.89
C PHE A 34 -6.02 6.59 -4.94
N ASP A 35 -7.15 7.10 -5.42
CA ASP A 35 -8.06 7.93 -4.64
C ASP A 35 -9.25 7.10 -4.15
N PHE A 36 -9.31 6.81 -2.85
CA PHE A 36 -10.39 6.02 -2.27
C PHE A 36 -11.50 6.85 -1.59
N THR A 37 -11.48 8.17 -1.76
CA THR A 37 -12.34 9.10 -0.99
C THR A 37 -13.83 8.85 -1.21
N GLU A 38 -14.24 8.52 -2.43
CA GLU A 38 -15.66 8.40 -2.81
C GLU A 38 -16.23 6.97 -2.67
N TYR A 39 -15.42 5.98 -2.25
CA TYR A 39 -15.90 4.61 -2.14
C TYR A 39 -16.65 4.35 -0.84
N ALA A 40 -17.85 3.81 -0.96
CA ALA A 40 -18.67 3.34 0.16
C ALA A 40 -18.09 2.06 0.78
N ASP A 41 -18.69 1.62 1.89
CA ASP A 41 -18.40 0.33 2.52
C ASP A 41 -18.55 -0.83 1.53
N GLY A 42 -17.58 -1.75 1.56
CA GLY A 42 -17.46 -2.84 0.59
C GLY A 42 -16.01 -3.12 0.22
N GLU A 43 -15.81 -4.13 -0.60
CA GLU A 43 -14.51 -4.47 -1.20
C GLU A 43 -14.51 -4.01 -2.66
N LEU A 44 -13.37 -3.48 -3.12
CA LEU A 44 -13.20 -3.12 -4.52
C LEU A 44 -12.86 -4.38 -5.34
N ASP A 45 -13.70 -4.68 -6.34
CA ASP A 45 -13.55 -5.85 -7.20
C ASP A 45 -12.26 -5.81 -8.03
N SER A 46 -11.84 -4.61 -8.44
CA SER A 46 -10.61 -4.39 -9.20
C SER A 46 -10.06 -2.99 -8.93
N ILE A 47 -8.75 -2.85 -9.02
CA ILE A 47 -8.04 -1.58 -8.85
C ILE A 47 -7.20 -1.39 -10.10
N GLU A 48 -7.55 -0.41 -10.91
CA GLU A 48 -6.79 -0.05 -12.10
C GLU A 48 -5.47 0.61 -11.70
N THR A 49 -4.41 0.33 -12.46
CA THR A 49 -3.10 0.91 -12.24
C THR A 49 -2.28 0.90 -13.51
N ILE A 50 -1.43 1.91 -13.67
CA ILE A 50 -0.40 1.93 -14.72
C ILE A 50 0.87 1.19 -14.29
N LEU A 51 1.06 0.98 -12.99
CA LEU A 51 2.28 0.43 -12.43
C LEU A 51 2.32 -1.10 -12.57
N PRO A 52 3.51 -1.67 -12.83
CA PRO A 52 3.67 -3.11 -12.83
C PRO A 52 3.44 -3.71 -11.45
N ASP A 53 3.20 -5.02 -11.43
CA ASP A 53 3.02 -5.83 -10.22
C ASP A 53 1.86 -5.45 -9.31
N SER A 54 0.97 -4.52 -9.71
CA SER A 54 -0.23 -4.08 -8.96
C SER A 54 0.06 -3.73 -7.50
N PRO A 55 0.45 -2.47 -7.21
CA PRO A 55 0.93 -2.08 -5.89
C PRO A 55 -0.16 -2.11 -4.82
N ILE A 56 -1.44 -2.01 -5.20
CA ILE A 56 -2.57 -2.24 -4.31
C ILE A 56 -3.09 -3.67 -4.55
N ARG A 57 -2.97 -4.53 -3.54
CA ARG A 57 -3.39 -5.94 -3.60
C ARG A 57 -4.87 -6.11 -3.30
N SER A 58 -5.40 -5.30 -2.40
CA SER A 58 -6.82 -5.21 -2.10
C SER A 58 -7.10 -3.90 -1.37
N ALA A 59 -8.33 -3.41 -1.52
CA ALA A 59 -8.84 -2.27 -0.79
C ALA A 59 -10.29 -2.54 -0.42
N LYS A 60 -10.63 -2.32 0.84
CA LYS A 60 -11.99 -2.47 1.35
C LYS A 60 -12.29 -1.45 2.42
N ARG A 61 -13.54 -1.00 2.49
CA ARG A 61 -14.02 -0.13 3.55
C ARG A 61 -15.03 -0.88 4.43
N VAL A 62 -14.86 -0.80 5.75
CA VAL A 62 -15.70 -1.48 6.73
C VAL A 62 -16.06 -0.49 7.84
N ASN A 63 -17.35 -0.19 7.99
CA ASN A 63 -17.86 0.81 8.92
C ASN A 63 -17.19 2.18 8.73
N GLY A 64 -17.02 2.61 7.48
CA GLY A 64 -16.38 3.88 7.12
C GLY A 64 -14.85 3.87 7.16
N GLU A 65 -14.21 2.83 7.71
CA GLU A 65 -12.75 2.73 7.82
C GLU A 65 -12.15 1.98 6.63
N LEU A 66 -11.19 2.61 5.94
CA LEU A 66 -10.48 2.03 4.80
C LEU A 66 -9.33 1.12 5.24
N TYR A 67 -9.31 -0.10 4.70
CA TYR A 67 -8.28 -1.12 4.87
C TYR A 67 -7.64 -1.43 3.51
N VAL A 68 -6.33 -1.27 3.39
CA VAL A 68 -5.59 -1.48 2.15
C VAL A 68 -4.43 -2.46 2.34
N GLN A 69 -4.31 -3.43 1.43
CA GLN A 69 -3.12 -4.26 1.31
C GLN A 69 -2.19 -3.70 0.25
N LEU A 70 -0.95 -3.41 0.62
CA LEU A 70 0.05 -2.79 -0.26
C LEU A 70 1.20 -3.75 -0.53
N LEU A 71 1.65 -3.83 -1.78
CA LEU A 71 2.87 -4.55 -2.13
C LEU A 71 4.06 -4.01 -1.32
N TYR A 72 4.87 -4.91 -0.76
CA TYR A 72 6.09 -4.51 -0.07
C TYR A 72 7.26 -5.38 -0.51
N PHE A 73 8.23 -4.79 -1.20
CA PHE A 73 9.44 -5.48 -1.58
C PHE A 73 10.41 -5.59 -0.41
N TYR A 74 10.87 -6.80 -0.11
CA TYR A 74 11.84 -7.04 0.94
C TYR A 74 13.07 -7.80 0.43
N GLY A 75 14.25 -7.46 0.97
CA GLY A 75 15.53 -8.05 0.59
C GLY A 75 15.93 -9.31 1.38
N SER A 76 17.18 -9.78 1.18
CA SER A 76 17.77 -10.94 1.87
C SER A 76 17.73 -10.89 3.38
N ASN A 77 17.95 -9.71 3.93
CA ASN A 77 18.09 -9.49 5.35
C ASN A 77 16.78 -9.01 6.01
N ALA A 78 15.64 -9.21 5.35
CA ALA A 78 14.35 -8.79 5.87
C ALA A 78 14.04 -9.46 7.22
N THR A 79 13.59 -8.63 8.16
CA THR A 79 13.19 -8.98 9.51
C THR A 79 11.94 -9.85 9.51
N HIS A 80 11.62 -10.44 10.67
CA HIS A 80 10.37 -11.18 10.83
C HIS A 80 9.15 -10.28 10.58
N ALA A 81 9.16 -9.05 11.12
CA ALA A 81 8.06 -8.10 10.96
C ALA A 81 7.83 -7.68 9.50
N GLU A 82 8.88 -7.63 8.68
CA GLU A 82 8.75 -7.35 7.24
C GLU A 82 8.16 -8.53 6.46
N LYS A 83 8.42 -9.76 6.89
CA LYS A 83 7.91 -10.99 6.26
C LYS A 83 6.51 -11.37 6.75
N PHE A 84 6.15 -10.94 7.96
CA PHE A 84 4.89 -11.21 8.62
C PHE A 84 4.35 -9.93 9.26
N PRO A 85 3.95 -8.94 8.44
CA PRO A 85 3.45 -7.67 8.93
C PRO A 85 2.06 -7.82 9.54
N GLU A 86 1.71 -6.86 10.39
CA GLU A 86 0.38 -6.70 10.96
C GLU A 86 -0.26 -5.43 10.38
N TRP A 87 -1.57 -5.30 10.54
CA TRP A 87 -2.29 -4.08 10.20
C TRP A 87 -1.81 -2.92 11.08
N LYS A 88 -1.54 -1.77 10.46
CA LYS A 88 -1.13 -0.54 11.14
C LYS A 88 -1.87 0.66 10.60
N GLU A 89 -2.01 1.69 11.42
CA GLU A 89 -2.44 2.99 10.91
C GLU A 89 -1.37 3.55 9.97
N HIS A 90 -1.78 4.12 8.83
CA HIS A 90 -0.82 4.68 7.86
C HIS A 90 0.10 5.75 8.49
N SER A 91 -0.39 6.48 9.50
CA SER A 91 0.36 7.49 10.25
C SER A 91 1.47 6.91 11.13
N GLU A 92 1.46 5.61 11.41
CA GLU A 92 2.48 4.89 12.17
C GLU A 92 3.56 4.27 11.27
N LEU A 93 3.36 4.29 9.95
CA LEU A 93 4.29 3.70 8.99
C LEU A 93 5.54 4.56 8.85
N LYS A 94 6.69 3.90 8.91
CA LYS A 94 8.01 4.53 8.68
C LYS A 94 8.77 3.90 7.51
N VAL A 95 8.31 2.73 7.07
CA VAL A 95 8.97 1.89 6.06
C VAL A 95 8.10 1.89 4.82
N GLY A 96 8.73 2.01 3.65
CA GLY A 96 8.02 2.13 2.39
C GLY A 96 7.31 3.47 2.22
N VAL A 97 7.65 4.50 3.01
CA VAL A 97 7.03 5.84 2.91
C VAL A 97 7.90 6.79 2.09
N TYR A 98 7.29 7.47 1.11
CA TYR A 98 7.89 8.58 0.36
C TYR A 98 7.61 9.91 1.06
N HIS A 99 8.62 10.78 1.21
CA HIS A 99 8.51 12.05 1.94
C HIS A 99 8.68 13.32 1.09
N GLY A 100 8.79 13.19 -0.23
CA GLY A 100 9.10 14.32 -1.14
C GLY A 100 10.56 14.37 -1.52
#